data_AF-A0A3M7QM70-F1
#
_entry.id   AF-A0A3M7QM70-F1
#
_cell.length_a   1.000
_cell.length_b   1.000
_cell.length_c   1.000
_cell.angle_alpha   90.00
_cell.angle_beta   90.00
_cell.angle_gamma   90.00
#
_symmetry.space_group_name_H-M   'P 1'
#
loop_
_entity.id
_entity.type
_entity.pdbx_description
1 polymer ?
#
loop_
_entity_poly.entity_id
_entity_poly.type
_entity_poly.pdbx_seq_one_letter_code
_entity_poly.pdbx_strand_id
1 'polypeptide(L)'
;MDEHQIEIEPHETEQNLLQNKTKIVDAKKLRQKNFIFLGLAIFVFIVVVFLAIFLPLYLTKSREERKITPQCPDGKFQPRIDCLPDKNSLLSSGQNLESVCQQRKCCWSLGAEFAGPNCVFHYNYGFRNFKTKQWSYSLQWFELSRLNSPASFAQSDIVYLEVKVEMQTDQRLRIKILPRRNFKNLRHRWEVPSEAKGENIQNPLYRIEYTEFPFGFQVIRNATDQVIFDTNESPLVFSNQFLQITTKLSSHYVFGIGENNKQNFLHDMNFKSWPLFASQNHPYNSMQKNFIKF
;
A
#
# COMPACT_ATOMS: atom_id res chain seq x y z
N MET A 1 -3.32 123.20 0.59
CA MET A 1 -4.70 123.12 0.08
C MET A 1 -4.69 122.15 -1.07
N ASP A 2 -5.25 120.95 -1.01
CA ASP A 2 -6.02 120.32 0.05
C ASP A 2 -5.78 118.81 0.01
N GLU A 3 -5.85 118.21 1.20
CA GLU A 3 -6.02 116.78 1.41
C GLU A 3 -7.27 116.28 0.70
N HIS A 4 -7.17 115.12 0.04
CA HIS A 4 -8.22 114.10 0.12
C HIS A 4 -7.59 112.70 0.20
N GLN A 5 -7.56 112.21 1.43
CA GLN A 5 -7.99 110.88 1.88
C GLN A 5 -8.94 110.17 0.89
N ILE A 6 -9.05 108.84 0.71
CA ILE A 6 -8.71 107.58 1.41
C ILE A 6 -9.04 106.53 0.31
N GLU A 7 -8.37 105.37 0.18
CA GLU A 7 -8.86 104.11 0.75
C GLU A 7 -7.79 103.03 0.59
N ILE A 8 -7.40 102.44 1.72
CA ILE A 8 -6.48 101.31 1.81
C ILE A 8 -7.34 100.05 1.69
N GLU A 9 -7.17 99.25 0.63
CA GLU A 9 -7.64 97.85 0.60
C GLU A 9 -6.58 96.94 1.25
N PRO A 10 -6.85 96.29 2.39
CA PRO A 10 -6.02 95.21 2.90
C PRO A 10 -6.78 93.90 2.70
N HIS A 11 -6.96 93.45 1.46
CA HIS A 11 -7.75 92.23 1.21
C HIS A 11 -7.06 91.20 0.31
N GLU A 12 -6.08 91.60 -0.49
CA GLU A 12 -5.42 90.69 -1.45
C GLU A 12 -4.24 89.90 -0.83
N THR A 13 -3.60 90.40 0.23
CA THR A 13 -2.36 89.81 0.75
C THR A 13 -2.59 88.63 1.70
N GLU A 14 -3.62 88.67 2.56
CA GLU A 14 -3.94 87.57 3.48
C GLU A 14 -4.59 86.37 2.77
N GLN A 15 -5.47 86.63 1.79
CA GLN A 15 -6.10 85.56 1.01
C GLN A 15 -5.05 84.78 0.19
N ASN A 16 -4.11 85.48 -0.45
CA ASN A 16 -3.01 84.85 -1.18
C ASN A 16 -2.08 84.04 -0.24
N LEU A 17 -1.85 84.51 0.99
CA LEU A 17 -1.05 83.78 1.98
C LEU A 17 -1.75 82.50 2.46
N LEU A 18 -3.06 82.55 2.73
CA LEU A 18 -3.85 81.36 3.12
C LEU A 18 -3.95 80.34 1.98
N GLN A 19 -4.13 80.81 0.74
CA GLN A 19 -4.20 79.96 -0.45
C GLN A 19 -2.85 79.28 -0.75
N ASN A 20 -1.74 79.99 -0.53
CA ASN A 20 -0.40 79.40 -0.66
C ASN A 20 -0.10 78.40 0.47
N LYS A 21 -0.51 78.69 1.71
CA LYS A 21 -0.38 77.74 2.83
C LYS A 21 -1.17 76.45 2.59
N THR A 22 -2.40 76.52 2.10
CA THR A 22 -3.21 75.34 1.76
C THR A 22 -2.60 74.53 0.61
N LYS A 23 -2.15 75.18 -0.47
CA LYS A 23 -1.45 74.50 -1.58
C LYS A 23 -0.18 73.76 -1.12
N ILE A 24 0.60 74.34 -0.20
CA ILE A 24 1.81 73.70 0.34
C ILE A 24 1.45 72.50 1.24
N VAL A 25 0.40 72.60 2.04
CA VAL A 25 -0.10 71.50 2.89
C VAL A 25 -0.62 70.34 2.02
N ASP A 26 -1.38 70.64 0.97
CA ASP A 26 -1.90 69.63 0.04
C ASP A 26 -0.79 68.95 -0.78
N ALA A 27 0.22 69.71 -1.23
CA ALA A 27 1.39 69.16 -1.91
C ALA A 27 2.22 68.26 -0.97
N LYS A 28 2.40 68.62 0.29
CA LYS A 28 3.05 67.77 1.30
C LYS A 28 2.26 66.49 1.56
N LYS A 29 0.92 66.59 1.64
CA LYS A 29 0.02 65.44 1.86
C LYS A 29 0.01 64.49 0.66
N LEU A 30 0.05 65.01 -0.58
CA LEU A 30 0.18 64.21 -1.80
C LEU A 30 1.52 63.49 -1.88
N ARG A 31 2.62 64.19 -1.53
CA ARG A 31 3.96 63.60 -1.47
C ARG A 31 4.04 62.49 -0.43
N GLN A 32 3.45 62.69 0.75
CA GLN A 32 3.39 61.68 1.81
C GLN A 32 2.57 60.45 1.39
N LYS A 33 1.42 60.64 0.72
CA LYS A 33 0.64 59.54 0.14
C LYS A 33 1.45 58.76 -0.89
N ASN A 34 2.17 59.43 -1.79
CA ASN A 34 3.00 58.77 -2.80
C ASN A 34 4.15 57.95 -2.18
N PHE A 35 4.76 58.44 -1.09
CA PHE A 35 5.75 57.65 -0.34
C PHE A 35 5.14 56.42 0.33
N ILE A 36 3.94 56.52 0.89
CA ILE A 36 3.22 55.38 1.48
C ILE A 36 2.84 54.35 0.41
N PHE A 37 2.33 54.79 -0.74
CA PHE A 37 1.99 53.92 -1.86
C PHE A 37 3.24 53.22 -2.43
N LEU A 38 4.35 53.95 -2.58
CA LEU A 38 5.62 53.36 -3.04
C LEU A 38 6.16 52.34 -2.03
N GLY A 39 6.08 52.64 -0.72
CA GLY A 39 6.45 51.72 0.34
C GLY A 39 5.60 50.44 0.36
N LEU A 40 4.28 50.57 0.19
CA LEU A 40 3.36 49.43 0.07
C LEU A 40 3.66 48.59 -1.18
N ALA A 41 3.91 49.23 -2.32
CA ALA A 41 4.25 48.51 -3.56
C ALA A 41 5.57 47.73 -3.41
N ILE A 42 6.59 48.32 -2.78
CA ILE A 42 7.86 47.64 -2.50
C ILE A 42 7.66 46.48 -1.52
N PHE A 43 6.86 46.67 -0.46
CA PHE A 43 6.56 45.61 0.50
C PHE A 43 5.85 44.43 -0.16
N VAL A 44 4.82 44.69 -0.97
CA VAL A 44 4.12 43.64 -1.72
C VAL A 44 5.07 42.93 -2.67
N PHE A 45 5.94 43.66 -3.37
CA PHE A 45 6.94 43.06 -4.26
C PHE A 45 7.90 42.14 -3.49
N ILE A 46 8.40 42.55 -2.33
CA ILE A 46 9.27 41.72 -1.48
C ILE A 46 8.54 40.46 -1.01
N VAL A 47 7.28 40.57 -0.60
CA VAL A 47 6.48 39.40 -0.18
C VAL A 47 6.27 38.43 -1.35
N VAL A 48 5.98 38.94 -2.56
CA VAL A 48 5.80 38.11 -3.75
C VAL A 48 7.11 37.39 -4.11
N VAL A 49 8.25 38.08 -4.09
CA VAL A 49 9.56 37.47 -4.34
C VAL A 49 9.91 36.44 -3.27
N PHE A 50 9.65 36.76 -1.99
CA PHE A 50 9.86 35.84 -0.89
C PHE A 50 9.02 34.58 -1.05
N LEU A 51 7.72 34.71 -1.35
CA LEU A 51 6.86 33.55 -1.60
C LEU A 51 7.31 32.78 -2.84
N ALA A 52 7.71 33.45 -3.92
CA ALA A 52 8.18 32.78 -5.14
C ALA A 52 9.47 31.96 -4.91
N ILE A 53 10.32 32.32 -3.95
CA ILE A 53 11.56 31.59 -3.63
C ILE A 53 11.32 30.55 -2.55
N PHE A 54 10.69 30.93 -1.43
CA PHE A 54 10.56 30.08 -0.26
C PHE A 54 9.40 29.09 -0.35
N LEU A 55 8.32 29.40 -1.07
CA LEU A 55 7.20 28.45 -1.23
C LEU A 55 7.63 27.21 -2.02
N PRO A 56 8.33 27.29 -3.18
CA PRO A 56 8.85 26.11 -3.85
C PRO A 56 9.87 25.34 -3.01
N LEU A 57 10.75 26.02 -2.26
CA LEU A 57 11.71 25.35 -1.36
C LEU A 57 10.99 24.61 -0.22
N TYR A 58 9.94 25.19 0.34
CA TYR A 58 9.13 24.56 1.37
C TYR A 58 8.33 23.36 0.79
N LEU A 59 7.76 23.52 -0.41
CA LEU A 59 7.03 22.46 -1.11
C LEU A 59 7.94 21.32 -1.62
N THR A 60 9.21 21.60 -1.93
CA THR A 60 10.19 20.57 -2.32
C THR A 60 10.76 19.84 -1.12
N LYS A 61 11.00 20.54 0.01
CA LYS A 61 11.41 19.91 1.27
C LYS A 61 10.33 19.01 1.86
N SER A 62 9.04 19.34 1.69
CA SER A 62 7.94 18.45 2.10
C SER A 62 7.76 17.24 1.18
N ARG A 63 8.35 17.28 -0.03
CA ARG A 63 8.39 16.17 -0.99
C ARG A 63 9.71 15.40 -0.92
N GLU A 64 10.21 15.14 0.28
CA GLU A 64 11.09 14.00 0.47
C GLU A 64 10.21 12.74 0.35
N GLU A 65 10.08 12.21 -0.86
CA GLU A 65 9.50 10.88 -1.07
C GLU A 65 10.30 9.93 -0.19
N ARG A 66 9.71 9.48 0.94
CA ARG A 66 10.29 8.43 1.78
C ARG A 66 10.63 7.27 0.85
N LYS A 67 11.92 7.07 0.54
CA LYS A 67 12.38 5.95 -0.29
C LYS A 67 11.91 4.67 0.39
N ILE A 68 10.91 4.03 -0.21
CA ILE A 68 10.35 2.80 0.32
C ILE A 68 11.35 1.69 0.02
N THR A 69 12.05 1.22 1.05
CA THR A 69 13.02 0.12 0.94
C THR A 69 12.42 -1.21 1.39
N PRO A 70 12.81 -2.33 0.76
CA PRO A 70 12.44 -3.65 1.24
C PRO A 70 13.10 -3.92 2.59
N GLN A 71 12.33 -4.41 3.56
CA GLN A 71 12.87 -4.82 4.85
C GLN A 71 13.12 -6.33 4.85
N CYS A 72 14.38 -6.71 4.90
CA CYS A 72 14.81 -8.08 4.67
C CYS A 72 14.87 -8.92 5.94
N PRO A 73 14.52 -10.22 5.87
CA PRO A 73 14.68 -11.12 7.02
C PRO A 73 16.17 -11.35 7.35
N ASP A 74 16.54 -11.29 8.63
CA ASP A 74 17.92 -11.47 9.12
C ASP A 74 18.39 -12.95 9.16
N GLY A 75 17.80 -13.81 8.33
CA GLY A 75 18.30 -15.14 8.00
C GLY A 75 18.22 -16.23 9.07
N LYS A 76 17.86 -15.94 10.33
CA LYS A 76 18.00 -16.95 11.41
C LYS A 76 16.76 -17.78 11.74
N PHE A 77 15.53 -17.27 11.67
CA PHE A 77 14.34 -18.04 12.10
C PHE A 77 13.03 -17.64 11.42
N GLN A 78 13.07 -17.01 10.24
CA GLN A 78 11.86 -16.57 9.55
C GLN A 78 11.52 -17.49 8.38
N PRO A 79 10.23 -17.84 8.18
CA PRO A 79 9.77 -18.57 7.01
C PRO A 79 10.21 -17.85 5.73
N ARG A 80 10.98 -18.57 4.90
CA ARG A 80 11.56 -18.03 3.66
C ARG A 80 10.59 -18.28 2.51
N ILE A 81 9.83 -17.25 2.13
CA ILE A 81 8.88 -17.33 1.02
C ILE A 81 9.55 -16.89 -0.28
N ASP A 82 9.60 -17.79 -1.26
CA ASP A 82 10.30 -17.61 -2.53
C ASP A 82 9.68 -16.47 -3.36
N CYS A 83 10.50 -15.46 -3.68
CA CYS A 83 10.15 -14.33 -4.55
C CYS A 83 10.55 -14.55 -6.03
N LEU A 84 11.15 -15.69 -6.36
CA LEU A 84 11.45 -16.13 -7.73
C LEU A 84 10.78 -17.48 -8.06
N PRO A 85 9.44 -17.56 -8.04
CA PRO A 85 8.76 -18.83 -8.37
C PRO A 85 9.04 -19.33 -9.79
N ASP A 86 9.43 -18.44 -10.69
CA ASP A 86 9.81 -18.70 -12.08
C ASP A 86 11.33 -18.90 -12.27
N LYS A 87 12.10 -19.14 -11.19
CA LYS A 87 13.57 -19.34 -11.24
C LYS A 87 14.04 -20.34 -12.29
N ASN A 88 13.28 -21.41 -12.55
CA ASN A 88 13.65 -22.41 -13.56
C ASN A 88 13.64 -21.84 -14.98
N SER A 89 12.70 -20.93 -15.27
CA SER A 89 12.64 -20.21 -16.54
C SER A 89 13.79 -19.21 -16.66
N LEU A 90 14.05 -18.47 -15.57
CA LEU A 90 15.14 -17.49 -15.49
C LEU A 90 16.51 -18.15 -15.69
N LEU A 91 16.77 -19.30 -15.05
CA LEU A 91 17.99 -20.09 -15.21
C LEU A 91 18.15 -20.61 -16.64
N SER A 92 17.08 -21.17 -17.23
CA SER A 92 17.10 -21.64 -18.62
C SER A 92 17.38 -20.52 -19.62
N SER A 93 17.04 -19.27 -19.26
CA SER A 93 17.29 -18.08 -20.07
C SER A 93 18.65 -17.41 -19.78
N GLY A 94 19.51 -18.03 -18.96
CA GLY A 94 20.84 -17.52 -18.63
C GLY A 94 20.85 -16.29 -17.71
N GLN A 95 19.75 -16.00 -17.00
CA GLN A 95 19.68 -14.83 -16.14
C GLN A 95 20.36 -15.03 -14.78
N ASN A 96 20.98 -13.96 -14.27
CA ASN A 96 21.52 -13.93 -12.93
C ASN A 96 20.39 -13.74 -11.89
N LEU A 97 20.16 -14.77 -11.06
CA LEU A 97 19.05 -14.78 -10.10
C LEU A 97 19.15 -13.69 -9.02
N GLU A 98 20.37 -13.33 -8.60
CA GLU A 98 20.58 -12.26 -7.61
C GLU A 98 20.15 -10.90 -8.18
N SER A 99 20.61 -10.58 -9.39
CA SER A 99 20.22 -9.37 -10.09
C SER A 99 18.70 -9.31 -10.28
N VAL A 100 18.07 -10.40 -10.70
CA VAL A 100 16.61 -10.45 -10.88
C VAL A 100 15.88 -10.29 -9.54
N CYS A 101 16.40 -10.87 -8.46
CA CYS A 101 15.85 -10.70 -7.11
C CYS A 101 15.85 -9.23 -6.68
N GLN A 102 16.98 -8.54 -6.86
CA GLN A 102 17.15 -7.13 -6.53
C GLN A 102 16.27 -6.23 -7.43
N GLN A 103 16.15 -6.55 -8.72
CA GLN A 103 15.25 -5.85 -9.64
C GLN A 103 13.77 -5.98 -9.23
N ARG A 104 13.38 -7.16 -8.72
CA ARG A 104 12.05 -7.40 -8.12
C ARG A 104 11.90 -6.81 -6.72
N LYS A 105 12.92 -6.08 -6.24
CA LYS A 105 12.98 -5.42 -4.94
C LYS A 105 12.74 -6.40 -3.78
N CYS A 106 13.15 -7.65 -3.97
CA CYS A 106 13.15 -8.69 -2.97
C CYS A 106 14.50 -8.81 -2.28
N CYS A 107 14.56 -9.68 -1.28
CA CYS A 107 15.72 -9.84 -0.43
C CYS A 107 16.54 -11.02 -0.90
N TRP A 108 17.73 -10.72 -1.44
CA TRP A 108 18.72 -11.74 -1.72
C TRP A 108 19.44 -12.10 -0.43
N SER A 109 19.47 -13.38 -0.10
CA SER A 109 20.17 -13.92 1.05
C SER A 109 20.87 -15.20 0.61
N LEU A 110 22.20 -15.18 0.66
CA LEU A 110 23.01 -16.38 0.49
C LEU A 110 22.59 -17.35 1.59
N GLY A 111 22.05 -18.50 1.19
CA GLY A 111 21.45 -19.44 2.11
C GLY A 111 22.42 -19.81 3.23
N ALA A 112 22.01 -19.53 4.47
CA ALA A 112 22.30 -20.37 5.62
C ALA A 112 22.20 -21.85 5.21
N GLU A 113 22.91 -22.73 5.91
CA GLU A 113 23.18 -24.17 5.68
C GLU A 113 22.00 -25.10 5.26
N PHE A 114 20.80 -24.58 4.99
CA PHE A 114 19.55 -25.29 4.68
C PHE A 114 18.98 -24.95 3.28
N ALA A 115 18.28 -25.93 2.68
CA ALA A 115 17.77 -26.00 1.30
C ALA A 115 16.65 -24.99 0.89
N GLY A 116 16.62 -23.78 1.46
CA GLY A 116 15.59 -22.75 1.18
C GLY A 116 15.89 -21.81 0.00
N PRO A 117 14.92 -20.99 -0.44
CA PRO A 117 15.10 -20.06 -1.55
C PRO A 117 16.05 -18.90 -1.19
N ASN A 118 16.99 -18.58 -2.09
CA ASN A 118 17.93 -17.46 -1.90
C ASN A 118 17.29 -16.09 -2.09
N CYS A 119 16.24 -15.98 -2.90
CA CYS A 119 15.48 -14.75 -3.06
C CYS A 119 14.15 -14.86 -2.32
N VAL A 120 13.98 -14.03 -1.29
CA VAL A 120 12.80 -14.06 -0.42
C VAL A 120 12.03 -12.75 -0.44
N PHE A 121 10.72 -12.82 -0.18
CA PHE A 121 9.91 -11.63 0.05
C PHE A 121 10.40 -10.85 1.28
N HIS A 122 10.30 -9.53 1.21
CA HIS A 122 10.52 -8.64 2.35
C HIS A 122 9.29 -8.66 3.28
N TYR A 123 9.47 -8.53 4.59
CA TYR A 123 8.38 -8.71 5.56
C TYR A 123 7.40 -7.54 5.59
N ASN A 124 7.78 -6.37 5.04
CA ASN A 124 6.88 -5.23 4.85
C ASN A 124 6.01 -5.36 3.57
N TYR A 125 6.04 -6.48 2.85
CA TYR A 125 5.09 -6.78 1.78
C TYR A 125 3.77 -7.29 2.35
N GLY A 126 2.65 -6.95 1.72
CA GLY A 126 1.35 -7.53 2.01
C GLY A 126 0.28 -6.47 2.14
N PHE A 127 -0.64 -6.69 3.06
CA PHE A 127 -1.82 -5.86 3.26
C PHE A 127 -1.93 -5.44 4.72
N ARG A 128 -2.73 -4.41 4.99
CA ARG A 128 -3.27 -4.12 6.32
C ARG A 128 -4.78 -4.11 6.25
N ASN A 129 -5.44 -4.55 7.31
CA ASN A 129 -6.86 -4.29 7.49
C ASN A 129 -7.03 -2.82 7.91
N PHE A 130 -7.92 -2.09 7.25
CA PHE A 130 -8.25 -0.71 7.64
C PHE A 130 -9.73 -0.54 7.98
N LYS A 131 -10.55 -1.56 7.78
CA LYS A 131 -11.97 -1.52 8.12
C LYS A 131 -12.54 -2.92 8.30
N THR A 132 -13.12 -3.17 9.47
CA THR A 132 -13.90 -4.38 9.75
C THR A 132 -15.39 -4.07 9.72
N LYS A 133 -16.18 -4.93 9.11
CA LYS A 133 -17.65 -4.91 9.15
C LYS A 133 -18.14 -6.28 9.62
N GLN A 134 -18.72 -6.32 10.80
CA GLN A 134 -19.33 -7.54 11.34
C GLN A 134 -20.86 -7.42 11.19
N TRP A 135 -21.46 -8.33 10.43
CA TRP A 135 -22.93 -8.37 10.27
C TRP A 135 -23.57 -9.32 11.27
N SER A 136 -22.89 -10.41 11.58
CA SER A 136 -23.26 -11.38 12.61
C SER A 136 -21.98 -12.02 13.15
N TYR A 137 -22.12 -12.89 14.15
CA TYR A 137 -21.03 -13.77 14.57
C TYR A 137 -20.50 -14.63 13.39
N SER A 138 -21.41 -15.11 12.54
CA SER A 138 -21.16 -16.01 11.41
C SER A 138 -20.66 -15.36 10.12
N LEU A 139 -20.80 -14.04 9.99
CA LEU A 139 -20.51 -13.32 8.74
C LEU A 139 -19.74 -12.03 9.02
N GLN A 140 -18.50 -12.01 8.57
CA GLN A 140 -17.57 -10.90 8.78
C GLN A 140 -16.92 -10.48 7.47
N TRP A 141 -16.62 -9.19 7.35
CA TRP A 141 -15.94 -8.60 6.22
C TRP A 141 -14.79 -7.71 6.67
N PHE A 142 -13.66 -7.79 5.95
CA PHE A 142 -12.50 -6.95 6.17
C PHE A 142 -12.14 -6.22 4.88
N GLU A 143 -11.91 -4.91 4.93
CA GLU A 143 -11.37 -4.16 3.80
C GLU A 143 -9.88 -3.96 4.01
N LEU A 144 -9.09 -4.45 3.05
CA LEU A 144 -7.64 -4.43 3.11
C LEU A 144 -7.07 -3.38 2.16
N SER A 145 -5.96 -2.76 2.58
CA SER A 145 -5.15 -1.88 1.74
C SER A 145 -3.73 -2.43 1.66
N ARG A 146 -3.17 -2.46 0.45
CA ARG A 146 -1.79 -2.90 0.24
C ARG A 146 -0.84 -2.00 1.04
N LEU A 147 0.14 -2.62 1.70
CA LEU A 147 1.18 -1.89 2.40
C LEU A 147 1.99 -1.05 1.42
N ASN A 148 2.42 0.13 1.87
CA ASN A 148 3.30 0.99 1.10
C ASN A 148 4.71 0.37 1.08
N SER A 149 4.90 -0.55 0.15
CA SER A 149 6.07 -1.41 0.03
C SER A 149 6.43 -1.58 -1.44
N PRO A 150 7.68 -1.94 -1.77
CA PRO A 150 8.09 -2.20 -3.14
C PRO A 150 7.11 -3.11 -3.89
N ALA A 151 6.87 -2.82 -5.18
CA ALA A 151 6.13 -3.73 -6.05
C ALA A 151 6.90 -5.06 -6.13
N SER A 152 6.18 -6.18 -6.05
CA SER A 152 6.77 -7.50 -6.31
C SER A 152 6.85 -7.77 -7.81
N PHE A 153 7.29 -8.96 -8.19
CA PHE A 153 7.26 -9.42 -9.58
C PHE A 153 5.83 -9.55 -10.15
N ALA A 154 4.83 -9.59 -9.28
CA ALA A 154 3.43 -9.68 -9.67
C ALA A 154 3.02 -8.34 -10.30
N GLN A 155 3.08 -8.28 -11.63
CA GLN A 155 2.63 -7.11 -12.38
C GLN A 155 1.16 -6.83 -12.05
N SER A 156 0.80 -5.54 -11.96
CA SER A 156 -0.58 -5.11 -11.68
C SER A 156 -1.13 -5.59 -10.33
N ASP A 157 -0.39 -5.31 -9.24
CA ASP A 157 -0.84 -5.51 -7.87
C ASP A 157 -2.18 -4.79 -7.60
N ILE A 158 -3.09 -5.49 -6.92
CA ILE A 158 -4.38 -4.92 -6.52
C ILE A 158 -4.21 -4.24 -5.16
N VAL A 159 -4.55 -2.95 -5.12
CA VAL A 159 -4.31 -2.11 -3.94
C VAL A 159 -5.34 -2.33 -2.83
N TYR A 160 -6.60 -2.60 -3.20
CA TYR A 160 -7.70 -2.74 -2.24
C TYR A 160 -8.40 -4.08 -2.41
N LEU A 161 -8.45 -4.83 -1.32
CA LEU A 161 -9.13 -6.12 -1.24
C LEU A 161 -10.27 -6.07 -0.24
N GLU A 162 -11.14 -7.05 -0.35
CA GLU A 162 -12.21 -7.36 0.58
C GLU A 162 -12.09 -8.84 0.95
N VAL A 163 -12.03 -9.15 2.25
CA VAL A 163 -12.05 -10.51 2.77
C VAL A 163 -13.43 -10.79 3.32
N LYS A 164 -14.10 -11.80 2.79
CA LYS A 164 -15.38 -12.31 3.27
C LYS A 164 -15.15 -13.58 4.07
N VAL A 165 -15.57 -13.59 5.32
CA VAL A 165 -15.52 -14.75 6.21
C VAL A 165 -16.95 -15.23 6.46
N GLU A 166 -17.22 -16.46 6.05
CA GLU A 166 -18.50 -17.12 6.15
C GLU A 166 -18.32 -18.41 6.95
N MET A 167 -18.75 -18.39 8.22
CA MET A 167 -18.87 -19.63 8.99
C MET A 167 -20.09 -20.37 8.45
N GLN A 168 -19.88 -21.42 7.65
CA GLN A 168 -20.97 -22.03 6.87
C GLN A 168 -21.70 -23.13 7.65
N THR A 169 -20.96 -23.93 8.41
CA THR A 169 -21.50 -24.94 9.33
C THR A 169 -20.60 -25.04 10.56
N ASP A 170 -20.97 -25.85 11.54
CA ASP A 170 -20.14 -26.13 12.72
C ASP A 170 -18.75 -26.68 12.36
N GLN A 171 -18.58 -27.23 11.15
CA GLN A 171 -17.34 -27.88 10.69
C GLN A 171 -16.74 -27.26 9.41
N ARG A 172 -17.44 -26.32 8.76
CA ARG A 172 -17.02 -25.74 7.48
C ARG A 172 -16.93 -24.23 7.57
N LEU A 173 -15.73 -23.72 7.35
CA LEU A 173 -15.41 -22.31 7.20
C LEU A 173 -15.12 -21.99 5.73
N ARG A 174 -15.63 -20.86 5.24
CA ARG A 174 -15.25 -20.30 3.94
C ARG A 174 -14.69 -18.90 4.10
N ILE A 175 -13.47 -18.69 3.61
CA ILE A 175 -12.83 -17.37 3.52
C ILE A 175 -12.61 -17.07 2.04
N LYS A 176 -13.06 -15.90 1.58
CA LYS A 176 -12.83 -15.41 0.21
C LYS A 176 -12.09 -14.09 0.24
N ILE A 177 -11.07 -13.95 -0.59
CA ILE A 177 -10.33 -12.70 -0.78
C ILE A 177 -10.62 -12.22 -2.20
N LEU A 178 -11.21 -11.04 -2.32
CA LEU A 178 -11.69 -10.48 -3.58
C LEU A 178 -11.17 -9.05 -3.74
N PRO A 179 -11.04 -8.54 -4.98
CA PRO A 179 -10.85 -7.11 -5.16
C PRO A 179 -12.07 -6.33 -4.67
N ARG A 180 -11.84 -5.18 -4.02
CA ARG A 180 -12.93 -4.36 -3.49
C ARG A 180 -13.76 -3.76 -4.63
N ARG A 181 -15.08 -4.03 -4.65
CA ARG A 181 -16.02 -3.70 -5.77
C ARG A 181 -16.04 -2.23 -6.22
N ASN A 182 -15.70 -1.28 -5.35
CA ASN A 182 -15.81 0.14 -5.66
C ASN A 182 -14.57 0.75 -6.36
N PHE A 183 -13.53 -0.05 -6.62
CA PHE A 183 -12.34 0.43 -7.33
C PHE A 183 -12.53 0.28 -8.85
N LYS A 184 -12.63 1.43 -9.54
CA LYS A 184 -12.85 1.54 -10.99
C LYS A 184 -11.88 0.62 -11.75
N ASN A 185 -12.41 -0.13 -12.72
CA ASN A 185 -11.71 -1.02 -13.68
C ASN A 185 -11.44 -2.47 -13.26
N LEU A 186 -11.79 -2.90 -12.05
CA LEU A 186 -11.72 -4.31 -11.70
C LEU A 186 -13.04 -4.99 -12.12
N ARG A 187 -13.03 -5.59 -13.32
CA ARG A 187 -14.09 -6.54 -13.73
C ARG A 187 -14.26 -7.57 -12.61
N HIS A 188 -15.49 -8.02 -12.38
CA HIS A 188 -15.75 -9.17 -11.52
C HIS A 188 -14.75 -10.28 -11.89
N ARG A 189 -13.83 -10.60 -10.97
CA ARG A 189 -12.90 -11.69 -11.20
C ARG A 189 -13.71 -12.96 -11.34
N TRP A 190 -13.26 -13.83 -12.22
CA TRP A 190 -13.92 -15.11 -12.41
C TRP A 190 -13.89 -15.90 -11.09
N GLU A 191 -15.07 -16.31 -10.62
CA GLU A 191 -15.27 -17.19 -9.47
C GLU A 191 -15.81 -18.52 -10.01
N VAL A 192 -15.23 -19.63 -9.57
CA VAL A 192 -15.79 -20.96 -9.85
C VAL A 192 -17.17 -21.03 -9.20
N PRO A 193 -18.25 -21.37 -9.94
CA PRO A 193 -19.57 -21.58 -9.36
C PRO A 193 -19.49 -22.62 -8.23
N SER A 194 -20.06 -22.29 -7.08
CA SER A 194 -20.03 -23.13 -5.89
C SER A 194 -21.44 -23.40 -5.43
N GLU A 195 -21.77 -24.67 -5.26
CA GLU A 195 -23.08 -25.14 -4.77
C GLU A 195 -23.17 -25.15 -3.24
N ALA A 196 -22.06 -24.90 -2.54
CA ALA A 196 -21.99 -24.96 -1.09
C ALA A 196 -22.78 -23.80 -0.44
N LYS A 197 -23.90 -24.15 0.18
CA LYS A 197 -24.72 -23.23 0.99
C LYS A 197 -24.28 -23.25 2.46
N GLY A 198 -24.44 -22.11 3.13
CA GLY A 198 -24.32 -22.05 4.59
C GLY A 198 -25.61 -22.52 5.25
N GLU A 199 -25.48 -23.00 6.48
CA GLU A 199 -26.57 -23.41 7.37
C GLU A 199 -26.52 -22.58 8.66
N ASN A 200 -27.52 -22.75 9.52
CA ASN A 200 -27.49 -22.14 10.85
C ASN A 200 -26.44 -22.84 11.72
N ILE A 201 -25.52 -22.04 12.25
CA ILE A 201 -24.43 -22.48 13.12
C ILE A 201 -24.94 -22.50 14.56
N GLN A 202 -24.56 -23.51 15.32
CA GLN A 202 -24.89 -23.60 16.75
C GLN A 202 -23.61 -23.70 17.58
N ASN A 203 -22.75 -24.67 17.26
CA ASN A 203 -21.55 -24.99 18.04
C ASN A 203 -20.35 -25.19 17.11
N PRO A 204 -19.76 -24.11 16.56
CA PRO A 204 -18.62 -24.22 15.68
C PRO A 204 -17.44 -24.90 16.37
N LEU A 205 -16.83 -25.87 15.70
CA LEU A 205 -15.63 -26.59 16.17
C LEU A 205 -14.35 -25.78 15.99
N TYR A 206 -14.47 -24.60 15.39
CA TYR A 206 -13.38 -23.71 15.06
C TYR A 206 -13.70 -22.27 15.43
N ARG A 207 -12.65 -21.47 15.59
CA ARG A 207 -12.69 -20.02 15.71
C ARG A 207 -11.63 -19.40 14.81
N ILE A 208 -11.77 -18.11 14.55
CA ILE A 208 -10.91 -17.38 13.63
C ILE A 208 -10.36 -16.18 14.38
N GLU A 209 -9.05 -16.01 14.31
CA GLU A 209 -8.35 -14.83 14.79
C GLU A 209 -7.68 -14.13 13.61
N TYR A 210 -7.55 -12.81 13.68
CA TYR A 210 -6.95 -12.01 12.62
C TYR A 210 -5.93 -11.03 13.19
N THR A 211 -4.89 -10.79 12.41
CA THR A 211 -3.89 -9.76 12.67
C THR A 211 -4.16 -8.59 11.74
N GLU A 212 -4.12 -7.36 12.27
CA GLU A 212 -4.44 -6.15 11.48
C GLU A 212 -3.28 -5.74 10.56
N PHE A 213 -2.05 -5.81 11.07
CA PHE A 213 -0.85 -5.29 10.41
C PHE A 213 0.39 -6.16 10.71
N PRO A 214 1.03 -6.77 9.68
CA PRO A 214 0.44 -7.07 8.39
C PRO A 214 -0.81 -7.95 8.55
N PHE A 215 -1.73 -7.88 7.59
CA PHE A 215 -2.96 -8.65 7.62
C PHE A 215 -2.67 -10.13 7.45
N GLY A 216 -3.20 -10.92 8.38
CA GLY A 216 -3.22 -12.37 8.31
C GLY A 216 -4.34 -12.92 9.19
N PHE A 217 -4.59 -14.22 9.08
CA PHE A 217 -5.60 -14.88 9.88
C PHE A 217 -5.17 -16.29 10.27
N GLN A 218 -5.73 -16.74 11.39
CA GLN A 218 -5.57 -18.07 11.94
C GLN A 218 -6.93 -18.75 12.08
N VAL A 219 -6.98 -20.03 11.74
CA VAL A 219 -8.12 -20.89 12.04
C VAL A 219 -7.68 -21.84 13.15
N ILE A 220 -8.43 -21.84 14.26
CA ILE A 220 -8.05 -22.52 15.49
C ILE A 220 -9.14 -23.52 15.85
N ARG A 221 -8.76 -24.75 16.18
CA ARG A 221 -9.66 -25.79 16.66
C ARG A 221 -10.07 -25.50 18.10
N ASN A 222 -11.37 -25.31 18.36
CA ASN A 222 -11.87 -24.93 19.68
C ASN A 222 -11.60 -25.99 20.76
N ALA A 223 -11.68 -27.27 20.41
CA ALA A 223 -11.52 -28.35 21.39
C ALA A 223 -10.10 -28.47 21.98
N THR A 224 -9.08 -27.96 21.29
CA THR A 224 -7.67 -28.18 21.69
C THR A 224 -6.81 -26.91 21.59
N ASP A 225 -7.39 -25.77 21.22
CA ASP A 225 -6.69 -24.53 20.87
C ASP A 225 -5.56 -24.68 19.83
N GLN A 226 -5.60 -25.74 19.02
CA GLN A 226 -4.59 -25.98 17.99
C GLN A 226 -4.86 -25.10 16.77
N VAL A 227 -3.89 -24.28 16.39
CA VAL A 227 -3.89 -23.56 15.11
C VAL A 227 -3.78 -24.59 13.98
N ILE A 228 -4.75 -24.62 13.06
CA ILE A 228 -4.81 -25.57 11.93
C ILE A 228 -4.58 -24.90 10.56
N PHE A 229 -4.64 -23.57 10.50
CA PHE A 229 -4.30 -22.77 9.33
C PHE A 229 -3.80 -21.41 9.83
N ASP A 230 -2.64 -20.96 9.37
CA ASP A 230 -2.01 -19.71 9.85
C ASP A 230 -1.28 -18.99 8.74
N THR A 231 -1.74 -17.79 8.37
CA THR A 231 -1.13 -16.98 7.31
C THR A 231 -0.23 -15.86 7.80
N ASN A 232 -0.07 -15.68 9.12
CA ASN A 232 0.63 -14.50 9.67
C ASN A 232 2.12 -14.48 9.33
N GLU A 233 2.68 -15.65 9.08
CA GLU A 233 4.08 -15.90 8.79
C GLU A 233 4.45 -15.66 7.31
N SER A 234 3.54 -15.13 6.48
CA SER A 234 3.80 -14.94 5.05
C SER A 234 3.00 -13.80 4.42
N PRO A 235 3.58 -13.10 3.44
CA PRO A 235 2.86 -12.04 2.74
C PRO A 235 1.74 -12.61 1.86
N LEU A 236 0.56 -11.98 1.92
CA LEU A 236 -0.48 -12.14 0.91
C LEU A 236 -0.08 -11.39 -0.37
N VAL A 237 -0.01 -12.10 -1.51
CA VAL A 237 0.22 -11.49 -2.83
C VAL A 237 -1.06 -11.58 -3.64
N PHE A 238 -1.51 -10.43 -4.17
CA PHE A 238 -2.75 -10.37 -4.93
C PHE A 238 -2.62 -9.41 -6.10
N SER A 239 -2.41 -9.96 -7.30
CA SER A 239 -2.38 -9.23 -8.56
C SER A 239 -3.39 -9.80 -9.56
N ASN A 240 -3.50 -9.21 -10.75
CA ASN A 240 -4.45 -9.67 -11.75
C ASN A 240 -4.22 -11.15 -12.18
N GLN A 241 -2.96 -11.57 -12.35
CA GLN A 241 -2.62 -12.90 -12.85
C GLN A 241 -1.75 -13.72 -11.90
N PHE A 242 -1.50 -13.21 -10.68
CA PHE A 242 -0.74 -13.91 -9.67
C PHE A 242 -1.39 -13.73 -8.30
N LEU A 243 -1.83 -14.82 -7.70
CA LEU A 243 -2.38 -14.89 -6.36
C LEU A 243 -1.49 -15.83 -5.56
N GLN A 244 -1.16 -15.47 -4.32
CA GLN A 244 -0.39 -16.35 -3.44
C GLN A 244 -0.85 -16.17 -2.00
N ILE A 245 -1.12 -17.30 -1.36
CA ILE A 245 -1.38 -17.40 0.07
C ILE A 245 -0.50 -18.53 0.62
N THR A 246 -0.04 -18.38 1.85
CA THR A 246 0.77 -19.41 2.49
C THR A 246 0.23 -19.66 3.88
N THR A 247 0.29 -20.91 4.30
CA THR A 247 -0.19 -21.34 5.61
C THR A 247 0.87 -22.18 6.31
N LYS A 248 1.10 -21.92 7.59
CA LYS A 248 1.87 -22.81 8.45
C LYS A 248 0.98 -23.97 8.89
N LEU A 249 1.44 -25.19 8.63
CA LEU A 249 0.73 -26.40 8.98
C LEU A 249 1.07 -26.83 10.42
N SER A 250 0.09 -27.42 11.10
CA SER A 250 0.25 -27.97 12.45
C SER A 250 0.97 -29.32 12.50
N SER A 251 1.19 -29.97 11.35
CA SER A 251 1.91 -31.23 11.25
C SER A 251 2.58 -31.40 9.88
N HIS A 252 3.51 -32.36 9.79
CA HIS A 252 4.13 -32.77 8.52
C HIS A 252 3.33 -33.85 7.77
N TYR A 253 2.17 -34.26 8.28
CA TYR A 253 1.35 -35.31 7.68
C TYR A 253 0.32 -34.72 6.71
N VAL A 254 0.76 -34.51 5.47
CA VAL A 254 -0.07 -33.95 4.40
C VAL A 254 -0.36 -35.02 3.35
N PHE A 255 -1.60 -35.08 2.88
CA PHE A 255 -2.11 -36.05 1.89
C PHE A 255 -2.97 -35.34 0.83
N GLY A 256 -3.23 -35.98 -0.32
CA GLY A 256 -4.06 -35.42 -1.40
C GLY A 256 -3.27 -34.59 -2.42
N ILE A 257 -3.83 -33.49 -2.93
CA ILE A 257 -3.30 -32.60 -4.00
C ILE A 257 -3.04 -33.37 -5.31
N GLY A 258 -3.96 -33.28 -6.28
CA GLY A 258 -3.85 -34.04 -7.53
C GLY A 258 -4.73 -33.47 -8.63
N GLU A 259 -4.65 -34.00 -9.85
CA GLU A 259 -3.98 -35.25 -10.27
C GLU A 259 -2.46 -35.10 -10.50
N ASN A 260 -1.63 -35.96 -9.91
CA ASN A 260 -0.17 -35.96 -10.05
C ASN A 260 0.40 -37.37 -9.82
N ASN A 261 1.45 -37.75 -10.56
CA ASN A 261 2.18 -39.01 -10.36
C ASN A 261 3.12 -38.93 -9.15
N LYS A 262 2.56 -39.21 -7.97
CA LYS A 262 3.35 -39.26 -6.74
C LYS A 262 3.86 -40.67 -6.49
N GLN A 263 5.13 -40.74 -6.11
CA GLN A 263 5.73 -42.00 -5.66
C GLN A 263 5.20 -42.42 -4.28
N ASN A 264 4.93 -41.46 -3.39
CA ASN A 264 4.48 -41.70 -2.02
C ASN A 264 3.14 -41.02 -1.72
N PHE A 265 2.32 -41.64 -0.87
CA PHE A 265 1.04 -41.10 -0.42
C PHE A 265 1.21 -39.90 0.53
N LEU A 266 2.15 -40.01 1.47
CA LEU A 266 2.59 -38.90 2.33
C LEU A 266 3.42 -37.91 1.52
N HIS A 267 3.08 -36.63 1.62
CA HIS A 267 3.83 -35.56 0.95
C HIS A 267 5.21 -35.34 1.57
N ASP A 268 6.22 -35.24 0.71
CA ASP A 268 7.53 -34.72 1.10
C ASP A 268 7.46 -33.18 1.21
N MET A 269 7.74 -32.67 2.40
CA MET A 269 7.62 -31.24 2.73
C MET A 269 8.91 -30.44 2.43
N ASN A 270 9.95 -31.08 1.88
CA ASN A 270 11.23 -30.44 1.57
C ASN A 270 11.17 -29.69 0.24
N PHE A 271 10.48 -28.54 0.24
CA PHE A 271 10.36 -27.63 -0.91
C PHE A 271 9.93 -28.36 -2.21
N LYS A 272 8.77 -29.09 -2.24
CA LYS A 272 8.31 -30.03 -3.33
C LYS A 272 6.97 -29.71 -4.02
N SER A 273 6.72 -29.82 -5.35
CA SER A 273 5.76 -29.00 -6.20
C SER A 273 4.83 -29.92 -6.85
N TRP A 274 3.59 -29.49 -6.84
CA TRP A 274 2.53 -30.16 -7.52
C TRP A 274 1.81 -29.10 -8.32
N PRO A 275 2.23 -28.83 -9.57
CA PRO A 275 1.44 -27.98 -10.46
C PRO A 275 0.07 -28.62 -10.67
N LEU A 276 -0.97 -27.80 -10.78
CA LEU A 276 -2.33 -28.23 -11.03
C LEU A 276 -2.86 -27.51 -12.27
N PHE A 277 -2.89 -28.23 -13.39
CA PHE A 277 -3.50 -27.77 -14.62
C PHE A 277 -3.94 -28.99 -15.43
N ALA A 278 -5.23 -29.09 -15.73
CA ALA A 278 -5.76 -30.20 -16.50
C ALA A 278 -5.05 -30.27 -17.87
N SER A 279 -4.35 -31.36 -18.12
CA SER A 279 -3.52 -31.56 -19.31
C SER A 279 -3.58 -33.02 -19.72
N GLN A 280 -3.61 -33.29 -21.03
CA GLN A 280 -3.63 -34.64 -21.60
C GLN A 280 -2.22 -35.27 -21.64
N ASN A 281 -1.45 -35.10 -20.56
CA ASN A 281 -0.13 -35.73 -20.48
C ASN A 281 -0.30 -37.17 -20.00
N HIS A 282 0.36 -38.12 -20.69
CA HIS A 282 0.46 -39.48 -20.18
C HIS A 282 1.15 -39.46 -18.81
N PRO A 283 0.70 -40.27 -17.83
CA PRO A 283 1.36 -40.38 -16.54
C PRO A 283 2.74 -41.04 -16.72
N TYR A 284 3.75 -40.24 -17.08
CA TYR A 284 5.14 -40.69 -17.13
C TYR A 284 5.74 -40.79 -15.71
N ASN A 285 6.62 -41.77 -15.51
CA ASN A 285 7.58 -41.84 -14.40
C ASN A 285 8.69 -40.78 -14.60
N SER A 286 8.34 -39.50 -14.79
CA SER A 286 9.33 -38.43 -14.83
C SER A 286 9.71 -38.05 -13.40
N MET A 287 10.83 -38.62 -12.95
CA MET A 287 11.56 -38.09 -11.81
C MET A 287 11.77 -36.57 -12.00
N GLN A 288 11.45 -35.83 -10.94
CA GLN A 288 11.83 -34.43 -10.66
C GLN A 288 11.15 -33.30 -11.46
N LYS A 289 10.24 -32.59 -10.78
CA LYS A 289 10.38 -31.15 -10.45
C LYS A 289 9.40 -30.81 -9.33
N ASN A 290 9.90 -30.14 -8.29
CA ASN A 290 9.40 -30.25 -6.93
C ASN A 290 9.57 -28.86 -6.16
N PHE A 291 8.51 -28.04 -5.88
CA PHE A 291 8.05 -26.96 -4.87
C PHE A 291 6.50 -26.76 -4.49
N ILE A 292 5.96 -26.97 -3.27
CA ILE A 292 4.47 -26.98 -3.02
C ILE A 292 4.12 -25.52 -2.88
N LYS A 293 3.23 -25.04 -3.74
CA LYS A 293 2.80 -23.66 -3.74
C LYS A 293 1.33 -23.64 -4.11
N PHE A 294 0.51 -22.96 -3.30
CA PHE A 294 -0.87 -22.61 -3.62
C PHE A 294 -0.95 -21.13 -3.97
#